data_AF-A0A1J4Y1E2-F1
#
_entry.id   AF-A0A1J4Y1E2-F1
#
_cell.length_a   1.000
_cell.length_b   1.000
_cell.length_c   1.000
_cell.angle_alpha   90.00
_cell.angle_beta   90.00
_cell.angle_gamma   90.00
#
_symmetry.space_group_name_H-M   'P 1'
#
loop_
_entity.id
_entity.type
_entity.pdbx_description
1 polymer ?
#
loop_
_entity_poly.entity_id
_entity_poly.type
_entity_poly.pdbx_seq_one_letter_code
_entity_poly.pdbx_strand_id
1 'polypeptide(L)'
;MASKVRWYPVVTDSSFANAPIGDTVARESKELIGRSMQVSLMELTNDMKKQHINVKFRIQGVKDKIAVAQPVAMFILPSAIKRQVRRRRTRLDDSFICMTADKHLVRLKPIVMTRANTNNSINQAMRKTQRYLLAKIIEKITYETLIKDAVSGKLPSYMKKQLESIYPLRSWGLRYVGLHAKAEGEEAPVIHSDDYSAEDVVKKLFATKRERKRRTKNTDDDAQESTTAVGTSQADELDAQSEEASEGDDEADDADDDEDTASE
;
A
#
# COMPACT_ATOMS: atom_id res chain seq x y z
N MET A 1 42.38 -27.16 14.32
CA MET A 1 41.21 -27.95 14.78
C MET A 1 39.96 -27.35 14.15
N ALA A 2 39.16 -28.14 13.42
CA ALA A 2 37.89 -27.65 12.86
C ALA A 2 36.87 -27.49 14.01
N SER A 3 36.40 -26.27 14.27
CA SER A 3 35.40 -26.03 15.31
C SER A 3 34.05 -26.63 14.89
N LYS A 4 33.37 -27.27 15.86
CA LYS A 4 32.06 -27.91 15.64
C LYS A 4 31.03 -26.84 15.28
N VAL A 5 30.31 -27.07 14.19
CA VAL A 5 29.19 -26.22 13.75
C VAL A 5 27.98 -26.51 14.63
N ARG A 6 27.27 -25.46 15.07
CA ARG A 6 26.05 -25.56 15.88
C ARG A 6 24.88 -24.92 15.15
N TRP A 7 23.70 -25.49 15.36
CA TRP A 7 22.42 -24.95 14.90
C TRP A 7 21.89 -23.95 15.92
N TYR A 8 21.38 -22.84 15.43
CA TYR A 8 20.79 -21.76 16.20
C TYR A 8 19.41 -21.43 15.62
N PRO A 9 18.32 -21.58 16.39
CA PRO A 9 17.02 -21.11 15.97
C PRO A 9 16.99 -19.59 15.92
N VAL A 10 16.38 -19.04 14.88
CA VAL A 10 16.22 -17.60 14.66
C VAL A 10 14.76 -17.23 14.89
N VAL A 11 14.53 -16.33 15.83
CA VAL A 11 13.22 -15.77 16.15
C VAL A 11 13.18 -14.29 15.78
N THR A 12 12.00 -13.80 15.42
CA THR A 12 11.78 -12.36 15.25
C THR A 12 11.88 -11.63 16.58
N ASP A 13 12.01 -10.33 16.52
CA ASP A 13 11.78 -9.45 17.67
C ASP A 13 10.30 -9.48 18.12
N SER A 14 10.06 -8.88 19.28
CA SER A 14 8.78 -8.65 19.93
C SER A 14 7.72 -8.02 19.01
N SER A 15 8.12 -7.20 18.03
CA SER A 15 7.19 -6.57 17.07
C SER A 15 6.38 -7.60 16.25
N PHE A 16 6.90 -8.82 16.10
CA PHE A 16 6.28 -9.94 15.38
C PHE A 16 6.00 -11.15 16.31
N ALA A 17 5.79 -10.90 17.60
CA ALA A 17 5.43 -11.91 18.60
C ALA A 17 6.43 -13.08 18.71
N ASN A 18 7.72 -12.82 18.51
CA ASN A 18 8.80 -13.83 18.57
C ASN A 18 8.54 -15.04 17.65
N ALA A 19 7.95 -14.81 16.48
CA ALA A 19 7.70 -15.85 15.49
C ALA A 19 9.02 -16.52 15.06
N PRO A 20 9.04 -17.86 14.90
CA PRO A 20 10.20 -18.55 14.35
C PRO A 20 10.35 -18.23 12.86
N ILE A 21 11.56 -17.84 12.45
CA ILE A 21 11.90 -17.47 11.06
C ILE A 21 12.60 -18.66 10.36
N GLY A 22 13.31 -19.48 11.14
CA GLY A 22 14.06 -20.64 10.67
C GLY A 22 15.33 -20.84 11.49
N ASP A 23 16.17 -21.77 11.05
CA ASP A 23 17.43 -22.10 11.74
C ASP A 23 18.64 -21.67 10.93
N THR A 24 19.72 -21.32 11.62
CA THR A 24 20.99 -20.95 11.00
C THR A 24 22.15 -21.68 11.68
N VAL A 25 23.20 -21.94 10.91
CA VAL A 25 24.40 -22.62 11.41
C VAL A 25 25.55 -21.65 11.60
N ALA A 26 26.23 -21.74 12.72
CA ALA A 26 27.46 -20.98 12.98
C ALA A 26 28.42 -21.75 13.88
N ARG A 27 29.70 -21.39 13.80
CA ARG A 27 30.73 -21.93 14.69
C ARG A 27 30.69 -21.19 16.02
N GLU A 28 30.64 -19.86 15.94
CA GLU A 28 30.52 -18.96 17.09
C GLU A 28 29.28 -18.10 17.01
N SER A 29 28.67 -17.81 18.16
CA SER A 29 27.47 -16.96 18.24
C SER A 29 27.70 -15.54 17.68
N LYS A 30 28.95 -15.05 17.69
CA LYS A 30 29.30 -13.73 17.16
C LYS A 30 29.19 -13.65 15.63
N GLU A 31 29.41 -14.77 14.92
CA GLU A 31 29.31 -14.83 13.45
C GLU A 31 27.88 -14.68 12.93
N LEU A 32 26.88 -14.85 13.81
CA LEU A 32 25.46 -14.71 13.47
C LEU A 32 25.04 -13.24 13.38
N ILE A 33 25.67 -12.38 14.17
CA ILE A 33 25.32 -10.96 14.25
C ILE A 33 25.59 -10.32 12.89
N GLY A 34 24.57 -9.63 12.37
CA GLY A 34 24.64 -8.95 11.08
C GLY A 34 24.23 -9.79 9.87
N ARG A 35 24.03 -11.12 10.02
CA ARG A 35 23.42 -11.92 8.95
C ARG A 35 21.99 -11.47 8.71
N SER A 36 21.60 -11.44 7.44
CA SER A 36 20.24 -11.11 7.04
C SER A 36 19.51 -12.32 6.51
N MET A 37 18.27 -12.50 6.94
CA MET A 37 17.35 -13.51 6.44
C MET A 37 16.14 -12.84 5.82
N GLN A 38 15.54 -13.49 4.85
CA GLN A 38 14.32 -13.01 4.21
C GLN A 38 13.25 -14.06 4.37
N VAL A 39 12.08 -13.65 4.81
CA VAL A 39 10.93 -14.52 5.03
C VAL A 39 9.69 -13.89 4.43
N SER A 40 8.80 -14.75 3.91
CA SER A 40 7.50 -14.30 3.41
C SER A 40 6.61 -13.92 4.57
N LEU A 41 5.83 -12.86 4.40
CA LEU A 41 4.87 -12.44 5.42
C LEU A 41 3.80 -13.51 5.70
N MET A 42 3.52 -14.37 4.71
CA MET A 42 2.63 -15.52 4.87
C MET A 42 3.11 -16.44 6.01
N GLU A 43 4.40 -16.72 6.11
CA GLU A 43 4.96 -17.62 7.13
C GLU A 43 4.88 -16.99 8.53
N LEU A 44 5.00 -15.65 8.62
CA LEU A 44 4.95 -14.93 9.90
C LEU A 44 3.53 -14.75 10.44
N THR A 45 2.55 -14.49 9.57
CA THR A 45 1.17 -14.21 9.99
C THR A 45 0.19 -15.34 9.69
N ASN A 46 0.65 -16.42 9.06
CA ASN A 46 -0.17 -17.52 8.54
C ASN A 46 -1.34 -17.04 7.66
N ASP A 47 -1.12 -15.99 6.86
CA ASP A 47 -2.12 -15.41 5.95
C ASP A 47 -1.66 -15.57 4.50
N MET A 48 -2.32 -16.45 3.75
CA MET A 48 -2.00 -16.76 2.35
C MET A 48 -2.12 -15.53 1.44
N LYS A 49 -3.00 -14.56 1.76
CA LYS A 49 -3.19 -13.36 0.93
C LYS A 49 -1.93 -12.50 0.87
N LYS A 50 -1.06 -12.59 1.88
CA LYS A 50 0.14 -11.76 2.04
C LYS A 50 1.44 -12.42 1.57
N GLN A 51 1.36 -13.53 0.85
CA GLN A 51 2.52 -14.24 0.30
C GLN A 51 3.42 -13.34 -0.58
N HIS A 52 2.82 -12.35 -1.26
CA HIS A 52 3.51 -11.41 -2.13
C HIS A 52 4.39 -10.37 -1.41
N ILE A 53 4.36 -10.32 -0.07
CA ILE A 53 5.13 -9.39 0.75
C ILE A 53 6.24 -10.16 1.46
N ASN A 54 7.48 -9.70 1.31
CA ASN A 54 8.62 -10.26 2.01
C ASN A 54 9.21 -9.24 2.99
N VAL A 55 9.68 -9.75 4.13
CA VAL A 55 10.35 -8.97 5.16
C VAL A 55 11.78 -9.48 5.29
N LYS A 56 12.73 -8.55 5.25
CA LYS A 56 14.15 -8.80 5.49
C LYS A 56 14.45 -8.52 6.95
N PHE A 57 14.95 -9.52 7.64
CA PHE A 57 15.41 -9.43 9.03
C PHE A 57 16.93 -9.41 9.09
N ARG A 58 17.48 -8.83 10.15
CA ARG A 58 18.90 -8.87 10.49
C ARG A 58 19.07 -9.31 11.93
N ILE A 59 19.94 -10.29 12.15
CA ILE A 59 20.24 -10.79 13.48
C ILE A 59 21.02 -9.71 14.24
N GLN A 60 20.47 -9.28 15.36
CA GLN A 60 21.06 -8.26 16.24
C GLN A 60 21.85 -8.90 17.38
N GLY A 61 21.35 -10.01 17.92
CA GLY A 61 21.97 -10.65 19.07
C GLY A 61 21.55 -12.11 19.21
N VAL A 62 22.23 -12.80 20.12
CA VAL A 62 21.94 -14.19 20.47
C VAL A 62 21.72 -14.24 21.98
N LYS A 63 20.55 -14.71 22.40
CA LYS A 63 20.16 -14.89 23.80
C LYS A 63 19.86 -16.36 24.04
N ASP A 64 20.51 -16.98 25.02
CA ASP A 64 20.26 -18.37 25.41
C ASP A 64 20.30 -19.38 24.23
N LYS A 65 21.24 -19.18 23.30
CA LYS A 65 21.41 -19.95 22.05
C LYS A 65 20.31 -19.73 20.99
N ILE A 66 19.41 -18.78 21.20
CA ILE A 66 18.41 -18.34 20.23
C ILE A 66 18.87 -17.00 19.63
N ALA A 67 18.89 -16.91 18.30
CA ALA A 67 19.22 -15.67 17.61
C ALA A 67 17.97 -14.80 17.47
N VAL A 68 18.05 -13.54 17.90
CA VAL A 68 16.96 -12.56 17.78
C VAL A 68 17.22 -11.65 16.58
N ALA A 69 16.24 -11.57 15.68
CA ALA A 69 16.34 -10.83 14.45
C ALA A 69 15.34 -9.68 14.37
N GLN A 70 15.82 -8.50 13.96
CA GLN A 70 15.01 -7.30 13.80
C GLN A 70 14.66 -7.03 12.34
N PRO A 71 13.48 -6.46 12.05
CA PRO A 71 13.07 -6.14 10.69
C PRO A 71 13.88 -4.97 10.12
N VAL A 72 14.57 -5.16 9.01
CA VAL A 72 15.39 -4.12 8.35
C VAL A 72 14.68 -3.51 7.14
N ALA A 73 13.89 -4.31 6.44
CA ALA A 73 13.14 -3.83 5.30
C ALA A 73 11.92 -4.72 5.03
N MET A 74 10.92 -4.13 4.39
CA MET A 74 9.82 -4.84 3.74
C MET A 74 9.79 -4.45 2.27
N PHE A 75 9.48 -5.42 1.43
CA PHE A 75 9.27 -5.17 0.01
C PHE A 75 8.20 -6.10 -0.56
N ILE A 76 7.56 -5.61 -1.62
CA ILE A 76 6.61 -6.40 -2.41
C ILE A 76 7.36 -7.07 -3.55
N LEU A 77 7.04 -8.33 -3.80
CA LEU A 77 7.56 -9.10 -4.93
C LEU A 77 7.22 -8.41 -6.27
N PRO A 78 8.19 -8.25 -7.20
CA PRO A 78 7.95 -7.60 -8.49
C PRO A 78 6.86 -8.28 -9.32
N SER A 79 6.70 -9.59 -9.19
CA SER A 79 5.65 -10.37 -9.87
C SER A 79 4.25 -9.91 -9.49
N ALA A 80 4.00 -9.64 -8.20
CA ALA A 80 2.72 -9.15 -7.72
C ALA A 80 2.45 -7.72 -8.23
N ILE A 81 3.46 -6.87 -8.25
CA ILE A 81 3.34 -5.51 -8.82
C ILE A 81 3.01 -5.59 -10.31
N LYS A 82 3.68 -6.47 -11.06
CA LYS A 82 3.44 -6.66 -12.50
C LYS A 82 1.99 -7.08 -12.77
N ARG A 83 1.42 -7.97 -11.96
CA ARG A 83 0.01 -8.40 -12.04
C ARG A 83 -0.99 -7.26 -11.77
N GLN A 84 -0.62 -6.29 -10.92
CA GLN A 84 -1.48 -5.14 -10.62
C GLN A 84 -1.51 -4.09 -11.74
N VAL A 85 -0.44 -3.99 -12.54
CA VAL A 85 -0.36 -3.03 -13.65
C VAL A 85 -1.23 -3.53 -14.81
N ARG A 86 -2.16 -2.69 -15.27
CA ARG A 86 -3.04 -2.97 -16.41
C ARG A 86 -2.95 -1.84 -17.44
N ARG A 87 -3.34 -2.14 -18.69
CA ARG A 87 -3.42 -1.14 -19.78
C ARG A 87 -4.45 -0.06 -19.44
N ARG A 88 -4.26 1.13 -20.01
CA ARG A 88 -5.16 2.31 -19.84
C ARG A 88 -5.35 2.76 -18.38
N ARG A 89 -4.36 2.49 -17.53
CA ARG A 89 -4.29 2.97 -16.15
C ARG A 89 -2.91 3.56 -15.89
N THR A 90 -2.86 4.63 -15.11
CA THR A 90 -1.58 5.24 -14.73
C THR A 90 -1.00 4.55 -13.50
N ARG A 91 0.28 4.19 -13.61
CA ARG A 91 1.14 3.80 -12.48
C ARG A 91 1.98 5.00 -12.04
N LEU A 92 1.89 5.35 -10.77
CA LEU A 92 2.69 6.38 -10.15
C LEU A 92 3.69 5.73 -9.18
N ASP A 93 4.98 5.85 -9.49
CA ASP A 93 6.05 5.49 -8.58
C ASP A 93 6.69 6.76 -7.99
N ASP A 94 7.16 6.63 -6.75
CA ASP A 94 7.93 7.65 -6.07
C ASP A 94 8.99 6.98 -5.17
N SER A 95 10.02 7.74 -4.81
CA SER A 95 11.08 7.29 -3.92
C SER A 95 11.66 8.47 -3.18
N PHE A 96 11.62 8.42 -1.85
CA PHE A 96 12.18 9.47 -1.01
C PHE A 96 12.61 8.92 0.35
N ILE A 97 13.31 9.76 1.11
CA ILE A 97 13.85 9.45 2.42
C ILE A 97 13.16 10.35 3.44
N CYS A 98 12.75 9.77 4.56
CA CYS A 98 12.19 10.49 5.70
C CYS A 98 12.92 10.06 6.98
N MET A 99 12.83 10.91 7.99
CA MET A 99 13.32 10.61 9.34
C MET A 99 12.15 10.23 10.24
N THR A 100 12.28 9.11 10.94
CA THR A 100 11.32 8.66 11.96
C THR A 100 11.53 9.37 13.29
N ALA A 101 10.59 9.24 14.22
CA ALA A 101 10.68 9.84 15.57
C ALA A 101 11.91 9.37 16.36
N ASP A 102 12.37 8.14 16.10
CA ASP A 102 13.56 7.52 16.69
C ASP A 102 14.87 7.84 15.92
N LYS A 103 14.84 8.85 15.03
CA LYS A 103 15.98 9.36 14.25
C LYS A 103 16.60 8.37 13.27
N HIS A 104 15.87 7.33 12.87
CA HIS A 104 16.30 6.48 11.76
C HIS A 104 15.97 7.14 10.42
N LEU A 105 16.89 7.02 9.46
CA LEU A 105 16.61 7.35 8.07
C LEU A 105 15.94 6.16 7.39
N VAL A 106 14.78 6.39 6.80
CA VAL A 106 13.99 5.34 6.14
C VAL A 106 13.76 5.73 4.70
N ARG A 107 14.05 4.79 3.78
CA ARG A 107 13.73 4.94 2.36
C ARG A 107 12.37 4.33 2.07
N LEU A 108 11.50 5.12 1.46
CA LEU A 108 10.14 4.74 1.12
C LEU A 108 9.97 4.77 -0.38
N LYS A 109 9.35 3.73 -0.93
CA LYS A 109 8.95 3.67 -2.33
C LYS A 109 7.45 3.40 -2.42
N PRO A 110 6.58 4.40 -2.28
CA PRO A 110 5.15 4.21 -2.47
C PRO A 110 4.85 3.96 -3.95
N ILE A 111 3.80 3.18 -4.19
CA ILE A 111 3.27 2.89 -5.52
C ILE A 111 1.77 3.13 -5.50
N VAL A 112 1.29 3.84 -6.52
CA VAL A 112 -0.13 4.16 -6.69
C VAL A 112 -0.61 3.66 -8.04
N MET A 113 -1.72 2.93 -8.03
CA MET A 113 -2.42 2.48 -9.23
C MET A 113 -3.78 3.17 -9.29
N THR A 114 -3.99 3.93 -10.36
CA THR A 114 -5.24 4.66 -10.63
C THR A 114 -6.27 3.75 -11.31
N ARG A 115 -7.56 4.11 -11.26
CA ARG A 115 -8.61 3.35 -11.98
C ARG A 115 -8.61 3.62 -13.49
N ALA A 116 -8.20 4.81 -13.91
CA ALA A 116 -8.13 5.23 -15.31
C ALA A 116 -6.88 6.12 -15.55
N ASN A 117 -6.60 6.43 -16.81
CA ASN A 117 -5.50 7.32 -17.17
C ASN A 117 -5.65 8.71 -16.55
N THR A 118 -4.53 9.30 -16.18
CA THR A 118 -4.46 10.58 -15.46
C THR A 118 -3.52 11.56 -16.16
N ASN A 119 -3.90 12.84 -16.12
CA ASN A 119 -3.09 13.93 -16.62
C ASN A 119 -1.86 14.18 -15.73
N ASN A 120 -0.82 14.78 -16.32
CA ASN A 120 0.43 15.05 -15.61
C ASN A 120 0.24 15.97 -14.38
N SER A 121 -0.69 16.93 -14.47
CA SER A 121 -1.03 17.82 -13.34
C SER A 121 -1.56 17.04 -12.12
N ILE A 122 -2.43 16.06 -12.35
CA ILE A 122 -2.97 15.16 -11.32
C ILE A 122 -1.85 14.29 -10.75
N ASN A 123 -0.99 13.73 -11.61
CA ASN A 123 0.14 12.90 -11.17
C ASN A 123 1.09 13.67 -10.24
N GLN A 124 1.39 14.93 -10.57
CA GLN A 124 2.21 15.78 -9.72
C GLN A 124 1.53 16.14 -8.40
N ALA A 125 0.22 16.45 -8.44
CA ALA A 125 -0.55 16.71 -7.21
C ALA A 125 -0.52 15.48 -6.29
N MET A 126 -0.74 14.28 -6.82
CA MET A 126 -0.69 13.03 -6.08
C MET A 126 0.68 12.78 -5.45
N ARG A 127 1.79 13.02 -6.18
CA ARG A 127 3.15 12.91 -5.63
C ARG A 127 3.40 13.87 -4.47
N LYS A 128 2.96 15.12 -4.59
CA LYS A 128 3.15 16.11 -3.51
C LYS A 128 2.33 15.74 -2.27
N THR A 129 1.05 15.40 -2.47
CA THR A 129 0.16 15.04 -1.35
C THR A 129 0.61 13.76 -0.64
N GLN A 130 1.01 12.72 -1.38
CA GLN A 130 1.49 11.49 -0.73
C GLN A 130 2.77 11.71 0.07
N ARG A 131 3.70 12.54 -0.43
CA ARG A 131 4.96 12.84 0.27
C ARG A 131 4.68 13.61 1.56
N TYR A 132 3.85 14.64 1.50
CA TYR A 132 3.42 15.40 2.67
C TYR A 132 2.78 14.50 3.75
N LEU A 133 1.80 13.68 3.37
CA LEU A 133 1.10 12.81 4.31
C LEU A 133 2.04 11.76 4.91
N LEU A 134 2.89 11.14 4.10
CA LEU A 134 3.86 10.16 4.60
C LEU A 134 4.89 10.79 5.53
N ALA A 135 5.47 11.94 5.17
CA ALA A 135 6.43 12.64 6.03
C ALA A 135 5.80 12.98 7.38
N LYS A 136 4.58 13.54 7.39
CA LYS A 136 3.83 13.89 8.60
C LYS A 136 3.52 12.69 9.50
N ILE A 137 3.24 11.52 8.92
CA ILE A 137 3.00 10.30 9.69
C ILE A 137 4.33 9.79 10.27
N ILE A 138 5.37 9.73 9.45
CA ILE A 138 6.65 9.08 9.77
C ILE A 138 7.42 9.86 10.83
N GLU A 139 7.37 11.18 10.81
CA GLU A 139 7.98 12.04 11.85
C GLU A 139 7.40 11.75 13.26
N LYS A 140 6.19 11.19 13.36
CA LYS A 140 5.50 10.93 14.64
C LYS A 140 5.64 9.51 15.14
N ILE A 141 5.97 8.56 14.26
CA ILE A 141 5.99 7.14 14.60
C ILE A 141 7.43 6.61 14.67
N THR A 142 7.61 5.58 15.48
CA THR A 142 8.86 4.81 15.52
C THR A 142 8.98 3.89 14.32
N TYR A 143 10.20 3.49 14.00
CA TYR A 143 10.47 2.59 12.88
C TYR A 143 9.78 1.23 13.04
N GLU A 144 9.74 0.69 14.25
CA GLU A 144 9.03 -0.57 14.54
C GLU A 144 7.52 -0.46 14.24
N THR A 145 6.91 0.65 14.67
CA THR A 145 5.49 0.92 14.42
C THR A 145 5.23 1.08 12.93
N LEU A 146 6.12 1.76 12.20
CA LEU A 146 6.02 1.93 10.75
C LEU A 146 5.99 0.58 10.02
N ILE A 147 6.90 -0.34 10.37
CA ILE A 147 6.91 -1.68 9.76
C ILE A 147 5.64 -2.45 10.13
N LYS A 148 5.19 -2.39 11.39
CA LYS A 148 3.96 -3.05 11.85
C LYS A 148 2.71 -2.53 11.12
N ASP A 149 2.60 -1.22 10.92
CA ASP A 149 1.49 -0.60 10.20
C ASP A 149 1.52 -0.88 8.70
N ALA A 150 2.71 -1.01 8.12
CA ALA A 150 2.89 -1.46 6.75
C ALA A 150 2.48 -2.94 6.57
N VAL A 151 2.86 -3.82 7.52
CA VAL A 151 2.56 -5.27 7.50
C VAL A 151 1.06 -5.53 7.69
N SER A 152 0.45 -4.81 8.64
CA SER A 152 -0.96 -4.97 8.97
C SER A 152 -1.89 -4.46 7.88
N GLY A 153 -1.41 -3.59 6.98
CA GLY A 153 -2.21 -2.99 5.92
C GLY A 153 -2.97 -1.72 6.37
N LYS A 154 -2.76 -1.27 7.62
CA LYS A 154 -3.37 -0.05 8.16
C LYS A 154 -2.89 1.19 7.41
N LEU A 155 -1.57 1.32 7.22
CA LEU A 155 -0.97 2.44 6.52
C LEU A 155 -1.44 2.48 5.04
N PRO A 156 -1.41 1.37 4.28
CA PRO A 156 -1.98 1.35 2.93
C PRO A 156 -3.45 1.75 2.82
N SER A 157 -4.28 1.25 3.73
CA SER A 157 -5.71 1.56 3.75
C SER A 157 -5.98 3.02 4.05
N TYR A 158 -5.22 3.60 4.99
CA TYR A 158 -5.31 5.02 5.33
C TYR A 158 -4.90 5.92 4.14
N MET A 159 -3.75 5.64 3.54
CA MET A 159 -3.21 6.44 2.44
C MET A 159 -4.10 6.39 1.20
N LYS A 160 -4.68 5.22 0.88
CA LYS A 160 -5.65 5.07 -0.20
C LYS A 160 -6.84 6.01 -0.01
N LYS A 161 -7.46 6.03 1.19
CA LYS A 161 -8.62 6.88 1.49
C LYS A 161 -8.31 8.38 1.37
N GLN A 162 -7.14 8.81 1.82
CA GLN A 162 -6.73 10.22 1.73
C GLN A 162 -6.51 10.66 0.27
N LEU A 163 -5.87 9.81 -0.53
CA LEU A 163 -5.56 10.11 -1.93
C LEU A 163 -6.75 9.96 -2.88
N GLU A 164 -7.75 9.14 -2.53
CA GLU A 164 -9.00 9.02 -3.28
C GLU A 164 -9.78 10.35 -3.39
N SER A 165 -9.52 11.31 -2.50
CA SER A 165 -10.07 12.66 -2.57
C SER A 165 -9.59 13.45 -3.80
N ILE A 166 -8.38 13.17 -4.30
CA ILE A 166 -7.82 13.80 -5.50
C ILE A 166 -8.30 13.04 -6.75
N TYR A 167 -8.11 11.72 -6.77
CA TYR A 167 -8.45 10.90 -7.93
C TYR A 167 -8.79 9.47 -7.50
N PRO A 168 -9.79 8.82 -8.13
CA PRO A 168 -10.15 7.44 -7.78
C PRO A 168 -8.99 6.45 -7.99
N LEU A 169 -8.68 5.72 -6.93
CA LEU A 169 -7.58 4.74 -6.91
C LEU A 169 -8.10 3.30 -6.98
N ARG A 170 -7.29 2.43 -7.58
CA ARG A 170 -7.49 0.98 -7.50
C ARG A 170 -6.75 0.41 -6.30
N SER A 171 -5.47 0.76 -6.17
CA SER A 171 -4.63 0.34 -5.06
C SER A 171 -3.56 1.38 -4.74
N TRP A 172 -3.16 1.39 -3.48
CA TRP A 172 -1.99 2.10 -2.97
C TRP A 172 -1.20 1.11 -2.13
N GLY A 173 0.13 1.15 -2.21
CA GLY A 173 0.98 0.30 -1.38
C GLY A 173 2.39 0.85 -1.24
N LEU A 174 3.16 0.23 -0.36
CA LEU A 174 4.60 0.46 -0.24
C LEU A 174 5.32 -0.65 -0.97
N ARG A 175 5.97 -0.33 -2.10
CA ARG A 175 6.83 -1.28 -2.82
C ARG A 175 8.04 -1.67 -1.98
N TYR A 176 8.61 -0.69 -1.27
CA TYR A 176 9.78 -0.88 -0.42
C TYR A 176 9.71 0.11 0.74
N VAL A 177 10.00 -0.39 1.94
CA VAL A 177 10.31 0.41 3.13
C VAL A 177 11.51 -0.24 3.79
N GLY A 178 12.50 0.54 4.20
CA GLY A 178 13.63 -0.01 4.94
C GLY A 178 14.61 1.05 5.39
N LEU A 179 15.46 0.67 6.33
CA LEU A 179 16.51 1.53 6.84
C LEU A 179 17.45 1.94 5.70
N HIS A 180 17.77 3.23 5.67
CA HIS A 180 18.75 3.79 4.77
C HIS A 180 20.07 3.97 5.51
N ALA A 181 21.12 3.28 5.07
CA ALA A 181 22.45 3.51 5.60
C ALA A 181 22.94 4.90 5.17
N LYS A 182 23.36 5.74 6.12
CA LYS A 182 24.16 6.93 5.80
C LYS A 182 25.51 6.45 5.27
N ALA A 183 25.89 6.90 4.08
CA ALA A 183 27.30 6.91 3.72
C ALA A 183 27.97 8.03 4.52
N GLU A 184 29.13 7.76 5.12
CA GLU A 184 29.90 8.79 5.83
C GLU A 184 30.18 9.96 4.86
N GLY A 185 29.61 11.14 5.12
CA GLY A 185 29.85 12.35 4.33
C GLY A 185 28.75 12.79 3.36
N GLU A 186 27.66 12.03 3.18
CA GLU A 186 26.54 12.43 2.30
C GLU A 186 25.28 12.75 3.14
N GLU A 187 24.88 14.02 3.17
CA GLU A 187 23.57 14.40 3.71
C GLU A 187 22.49 13.93 2.73
N ALA A 188 21.87 12.79 3.05
CA ALA A 188 20.72 12.33 2.29
C ALA A 188 19.65 13.43 2.27
N PRO A 189 18.99 13.71 1.13
CA PRO A 189 17.90 14.68 1.07
C PRO A 189 16.71 14.11 1.85
N VAL A 190 16.65 14.42 3.14
CA VAL A 190 15.55 14.06 4.02
C VAL A 190 14.41 15.02 3.73
N ILE A 191 13.27 14.44 3.36
CA ILE A 191 12.05 15.20 3.16
C ILE A 191 11.38 15.38 4.51
N HIS A 192 11.22 16.63 4.91
CA HIS A 192 10.46 17.03 6.08
C HIS A 192 9.02 17.37 5.69
N SER A 193 8.10 17.28 6.65
CA SER A 193 6.71 17.67 6.40
C SER A 193 6.57 19.16 6.09
N ASP A 194 7.48 19.98 6.60
CA ASP A 194 7.55 21.44 6.39
C ASP A 194 7.93 21.83 4.95
N ASP A 195 8.54 20.92 4.18
CA ASP A 195 8.89 21.15 2.77
C ASP A 195 7.64 21.26 1.86
N TYR A 196 6.47 20.88 2.37
CA TYR A 196 5.19 20.99 1.66
C TYR A 196 4.27 21.98 2.37
N SER A 197 3.96 23.08 1.69
CA SER A 197 2.89 23.96 2.15
C SER A 197 1.57 23.21 2.15
N ALA A 198 0.98 23.06 3.34
CA ALA A 198 -0.34 22.45 3.53
C ALA A 198 -1.42 23.15 2.70
N GLU A 199 -1.26 24.45 2.45
CA GLU A 199 -2.21 25.25 1.68
C GLU A 199 -2.33 24.81 0.21
N ASP A 200 -1.23 24.39 -0.42
CA ASP A 200 -1.23 23.95 -1.82
C ASP A 200 -1.94 22.61 -2.00
N VAL A 201 -1.76 21.71 -1.02
CA VAL A 201 -2.42 20.40 -1.00
C VAL A 201 -3.92 20.59 -0.74
N VAL A 202 -4.27 21.43 0.22
CA VAL A 202 -5.66 21.72 0.61
C VAL A 202 -6.42 22.46 -0.48
N LYS A 203 -5.85 23.52 -1.09
CA LYS A 203 -6.47 24.24 -2.22
C LYS A 203 -6.74 23.31 -3.41
N LYS A 204 -5.79 22.43 -3.75
CA LYS A 204 -5.98 21.46 -4.83
C LYS A 204 -7.02 20.40 -4.48
N LEU A 205 -7.00 19.84 -3.27
CA LEU A 205 -8.03 18.90 -2.80
C LEU A 205 -9.44 19.51 -2.89
N PHE A 206 -9.62 20.75 -2.43
CA PHE A 206 -10.91 21.44 -2.50
C PHE A 206 -11.33 21.84 -3.91
N ALA A 207 -10.39 22.23 -4.79
CA ALA A 207 -10.67 22.48 -6.20
C ALA A 207 -11.13 21.21 -6.90
N THR A 208 -10.43 20.09 -6.69
CA THR A 208 -10.76 18.79 -7.32
C THR A 208 -12.10 18.25 -6.81
N LYS A 209 -12.39 18.40 -5.51
CA LYS A 209 -13.69 18.01 -4.93
C LYS A 209 -14.84 18.87 -5.46
N ARG A 210 -14.63 20.18 -5.65
CA ARG A 210 -15.61 21.09 -6.28
C ARG A 210 -15.87 20.71 -7.74
N GLU A 211 -14.84 20.34 -8.49
CA GLU A 211 -14.95 19.98 -9.91
C GLU A 211 -15.61 18.62 -10.11
N ARG A 212 -15.33 17.65 -9.23
CA ARG A 212 -16.05 16.37 -9.21
C ARG A 212 -17.52 16.54 -8.87
N LYS A 213 -17.86 17.40 -7.90
CA LYS A 213 -19.26 17.73 -7.56
C LYS A 213 -19.99 18.44 -8.69
N ARG A 214 -19.30 19.30 -9.45
CA ARG A 214 -19.84 19.93 -10.66
C ARG A 214 -20.09 18.93 -11.78
N ARG A 215 -19.16 17.99 -12.02
CA ARG A 215 -19.34 16.93 -13.02
C ARG A 215 -20.50 15.99 -12.69
N THR A 216 -20.64 15.56 -11.44
CA THR A 216 -21.78 14.70 -11.04
C THR A 216 -23.10 15.45 -11.17
N LYS A 217 -23.16 16.72 -10.74
CA LYS A 217 -24.37 17.53 -10.85
C LYS A 217 -24.82 17.72 -12.30
N ASN A 218 -23.90 17.99 -13.23
CA ASN A 218 -24.24 18.10 -14.65
C ASN A 218 -24.70 16.76 -15.27
N THR A 219 -24.19 15.63 -14.79
CA THR A 219 -24.62 14.31 -15.29
C THR A 219 -26.03 13.95 -14.80
N ASP A 220 -26.40 14.40 -13.60
CA ASP A 220 -27.75 14.25 -13.05
C ASP A 220 -28.75 15.21 -13.73
N ASP A 221 -28.31 16.43 -14.10
CA ASP A 221 -29.13 17.40 -14.85
C ASP A 221 -29.36 16.94 -16.32
N ASP A 222 -28.35 16.36 -17.00
CA ASP A 222 -28.49 15.80 -18.36
C ASP A 222 -29.42 14.55 -18.40
N ALA A 223 -29.43 13.75 -17.32
CA ALA A 223 -30.36 12.62 -17.18
C ALA A 223 -31.81 13.09 -17.00
N GLN A 224 -32.03 14.28 -16.43
CA GLN A 224 -33.36 14.89 -16.30
C GLN A 224 -33.85 15.59 -17.58
N GLU A 225 -32.95 16.16 -18.41
CA GLU A 225 -33.34 16.73 -19.72
C GLU A 225 -33.69 15.66 -20.77
N SER A 226 -33.09 14.46 -20.70
CA SER A 226 -33.44 13.36 -21.62
C SER A 226 -34.80 12.70 -21.34
N THR A 227 -35.37 12.93 -20.15
CA THR A 227 -36.69 12.38 -19.75
C THR A 227 -37.85 13.37 -19.97
N THR A 228 -37.58 14.61 -20.39
CA THR A 228 -38.63 15.63 -20.62
C THR A 228 -39.01 15.85 -22.09
N ALA A 229 -38.42 15.10 -23.04
CA ALA A 229 -38.65 15.27 -24.48
C ALA A 229 -39.62 14.25 -25.13
N VAL A 230 -40.35 13.44 -24.37
CA VAL A 230 -41.42 12.58 -24.91
C VAL A 230 -42.70 12.69 -24.07
N GLY A 231 -43.68 13.42 -24.62
CA GLY A 231 -45.10 13.07 -24.52
C GLY A 231 -45.91 13.66 -23.36
N THR A 232 -46.56 14.80 -23.61
CA THR A 232 -47.84 15.14 -22.97
C THR A 232 -48.98 14.54 -23.79
N SER A 233 -49.73 13.58 -23.26
CA SER A 233 -51.19 13.48 -23.45
C SER A 233 -51.84 12.44 -22.53
N GLN A 234 -52.57 12.97 -21.55
CA GLN A 234 -53.89 12.52 -21.05
C GLN A 234 -54.08 11.16 -20.34
N ALA A 235 -54.50 11.32 -19.09
CA ALA A 235 -55.69 10.76 -18.44
C ALA A 235 -55.51 9.63 -17.40
N ASP A 236 -56.09 9.93 -16.25
CA ASP A 236 -56.15 9.27 -14.95
C ASP A 236 -56.90 7.93 -14.89
N GLU A 237 -56.63 7.26 -13.76
CA GLU A 237 -57.46 6.30 -13.01
C GLU A 237 -57.59 4.85 -13.51
N LEU A 238 -56.98 3.90 -12.76
CA LEU A 238 -57.69 2.99 -11.83
C LEU A 238 -56.75 1.96 -11.18
N ASP A 239 -56.61 2.10 -9.86
CA ASP A 239 -56.73 1.12 -8.75
C ASP A 239 -56.02 -0.27 -8.71
N ALA A 240 -55.51 -0.53 -7.49
CA ALA A 240 -55.51 -1.76 -6.69
C ALA A 240 -54.63 -2.99 -6.99
N GLN A 241 -53.93 -3.39 -5.90
CA GLN A 241 -53.53 -4.74 -5.46
C GLN A 241 -52.35 -5.40 -6.20
N SER A 242 -51.44 -6.16 -5.60
CA SER A 242 -51.12 -6.56 -4.23
C SER A 242 -49.85 -7.43 -4.33
N GLU A 243 -48.98 -7.33 -3.34
CA GLU A 243 -48.24 -8.42 -2.66
C GLU A 243 -47.42 -9.50 -3.40
N GLU A 244 -46.25 -9.72 -2.77
CA GLU A 244 -45.44 -10.93 -2.59
C GLU A 244 -44.25 -11.30 -3.52
N ALA A 245 -43.12 -11.39 -2.82
CA ALA A 245 -42.02 -12.36 -2.91
C ALA A 245 -41.00 -12.24 -4.05
N SER A 246 -39.76 -11.89 -3.69
CA SER A 246 -38.71 -12.91 -3.52
C SER A 246 -37.39 -12.31 -3.02
N GLU A 247 -36.78 -13.04 -2.08
CA GLU A 247 -35.39 -12.93 -1.66
C GLU A 247 -34.42 -13.13 -2.84
N GLY A 248 -33.23 -12.55 -2.72
CA GLY A 248 -32.11 -12.85 -3.62
C GLY A 248 -30.99 -11.83 -3.54
N ASP A 249 -30.08 -12.03 -2.58
CA ASP A 249 -28.68 -11.65 -2.77
C ASP A 249 -28.20 -12.25 -4.10
N ASP A 250 -27.57 -11.44 -4.97
CA ASP A 250 -26.68 -11.99 -5.98
C ASP A 250 -25.41 -11.15 -6.11
N GLU A 251 -24.38 -11.77 -5.57
CA GLU A 251 -22.97 -11.64 -5.84
C GLU A 251 -22.72 -12.00 -7.31
N ALA A 252 -22.30 -11.03 -8.13
CA ALA A 252 -21.90 -11.29 -9.52
C ALA A 252 -20.37 -11.34 -9.62
N ASP A 253 -19.90 -12.58 -9.79
CA ASP A 253 -18.55 -13.01 -10.15
C ASP A 253 -18.04 -12.33 -11.43
N ASP A 254 -16.75 -11.96 -11.41
CA ASP A 254 -15.92 -11.63 -12.57
C ASP A 254 -15.64 -12.94 -13.33
N ALA A 255 -16.31 -13.16 -14.47
CA ALA A 255 -15.89 -14.14 -15.48
C ALA A 255 -15.00 -13.44 -16.52
N ASP A 256 -13.69 -13.62 -16.37
CA ASP A 256 -12.69 -13.36 -17.42
C ASP A 256 -12.84 -14.45 -18.51
N ASP A 257 -13.24 -14.04 -19.71
CA ASP A 257 -13.26 -14.84 -20.94
C ASP A 257 -12.08 -14.38 -21.81
N ASP A 258 -11.08 -15.23 -22.00
CA ASP A 258 -10.01 -15.09 -23.01
C ASP A 258 -9.36 -16.49 -23.19
N GLU A 259 -10.06 -17.36 -23.91
CA GLU A 259 -9.51 -18.61 -24.45
C GLU A 259 -8.99 -18.35 -25.87
N ASP A 260 -7.71 -18.00 -25.98
CA ASP A 260 -6.96 -17.97 -27.24
C ASP A 260 -6.83 -19.41 -27.76
N THR A 261 -7.71 -19.78 -28.70
CA THR A 261 -7.64 -21.04 -29.43
C THR A 261 -6.56 -20.96 -30.51
N ALA A 262 -5.52 -21.76 -30.34
CA ALA A 262 -4.58 -22.10 -31.41
C ALA A 262 -5.12 -23.32 -32.17
N SER A 263 -5.33 -23.17 -33.48
CA SER A 263 -5.37 -24.31 -34.40
C SER A 263 -5.02 -23.86 -35.83
N GLU A 264 -3.81 -24.17 -36.27
CA GLU A 264 -3.50 -25.04 -37.42
C GLU A 264 -2.02 -25.46 -37.38
#